data_AF-A0A8S9TC46-F1
#
_entry.id   AF-A0A8S9TC46-F1
#
_cell.length_a   1.000
_cell.length_b   1.000
_cell.length_c   1.000
_cell.angle_alpha   90.00
_cell.angle_beta   90.00
_cell.angle_gamma   90.00
#
_symmetry.space_group_name_H-M   'P 1'
#
loop_
_entity.id
_entity.type
_entity.pdbx_description
1 polymer ?
#
loop_
_entity_poly.entity_id
_entity_poly.type
_entity_poly.pdbx_seq_one_letter_code
_entity_poly.pdbx_strand_id
1 'polypeptide(L)'
;MLLLQNFWESYSHRPKKHIYKETFMKPERNNSLDRLKALSIIFVLIWHLQPIKFIIDSNSHTLLVVIARIFLDLQLQLCLIAVPLFYIISLYLFFQKPELQSLKKRLIRLIKIYLVWSIFQNIFYMIISQELPTWSWDIITGIQPSLPLVGDSVFYFLFNLIILLIFAFLYQIQSKKLKLIVSLTLVGFSLFYFEALYFFNSNLPYHWLLNFLIYIPIAFYLVNHPEKILKFKGCYLIAYVLFSLHDIYLRIYNQIPSIYGRVSIVCGALSIFCYIYSPQNNQKNLLVEKIAKYSLGLFALHKYWQYLFVLLLQKYKIAMMIGIFGIPLNIIFLVESIFVIFFTTLSIYLLKSTPFKQLVT
;
A
#
# COMPACT_ATOMS: atom_id res chain seq x y z
N MET A 1 -5.92 -29.90 -30.04
CA MET A 1 -4.84 -30.65 -29.36
C MET A 1 -3.50 -30.52 -30.08
N LEU A 2 -3.44 -30.62 -31.41
CA LEU A 2 -2.22 -30.41 -32.23
C LEU A 2 -1.67 -28.96 -32.21
N LEU A 3 -2.49 -27.94 -31.96
CA LEU A 3 -2.04 -26.54 -31.78
C LEU A 3 -1.31 -26.27 -30.44
N LEU A 4 -1.50 -27.13 -29.44
CA LEU A 4 -0.78 -27.04 -28.15
C LEU A 4 0.57 -27.78 -28.20
N GLN A 5 0.74 -28.73 -29.12
CA GLN A 5 1.96 -29.50 -29.30
C GLN A 5 3.03 -28.68 -30.05
N ASN A 6 2.60 -27.94 -31.08
CA ASN A 6 3.49 -27.01 -31.81
C ASN A 6 3.92 -25.79 -30.98
N PHE A 7 3.15 -25.42 -29.94
CA PHE A 7 3.53 -24.38 -28.97
C PHE A 7 4.62 -24.87 -27.99
N TRP A 8 4.75 -26.18 -27.80
CA TRP A 8 5.75 -26.79 -26.92
C TRP A 8 7.10 -27.01 -27.63
N GLU A 9 7.09 -27.37 -28.92
CA GLU A 9 8.30 -27.60 -29.70
C GLU A 9 9.05 -26.31 -30.07
N SER A 10 8.33 -25.17 -30.24
CA SER A 10 8.98 -23.86 -30.42
C SER A 10 9.73 -23.37 -29.18
N TYR A 11 9.52 -23.98 -28.00
CA TYR A 11 10.22 -23.66 -26.76
C TYR A 11 11.45 -24.55 -26.49
N SER A 12 11.68 -25.60 -27.28
CA SER A 12 12.69 -26.64 -26.99
C SER A 12 14.05 -26.44 -27.69
N HIS A 13 14.17 -25.54 -28.66
CA HIS A 13 15.47 -25.20 -29.25
C HIS A 13 16.12 -23.99 -28.57
N ARG A 14 16.75 -24.23 -27.42
CA ARG A 14 17.87 -23.41 -26.95
C ARG A 14 19.19 -24.08 -27.39
N PRO A 15 20.16 -23.33 -27.93
CA PRO A 15 21.50 -23.87 -28.16
C PRO A 15 22.11 -24.33 -26.82
N LYS A 16 22.80 -25.48 -26.86
CA LYS A 16 23.49 -26.10 -25.72
C LYS A 16 24.40 -25.07 -25.04
N LYS A 17 23.97 -24.55 -23.89
CA LYS A 17 24.83 -23.77 -22.99
C LYS A 17 25.78 -24.73 -22.29
N HIS A 18 27.08 -24.48 -22.45
CA HIS A 18 28.13 -25.09 -21.65
C HIS A 18 27.76 -25.06 -20.17
N ILE A 19 27.85 -26.24 -19.55
CA ILE A 19 27.58 -26.48 -18.14
C ILE A 19 28.68 -25.80 -17.34
N TYR A 20 28.44 -24.56 -16.92
CA TYR A 20 29.04 -24.04 -15.70
C TYR A 20 28.09 -24.43 -14.55
N LYS A 21 28.63 -25.10 -13.53
CA LYS A 21 27.98 -25.30 -12.24
C LYS A 21 27.55 -23.93 -11.71
N GLU A 22 26.30 -23.55 -11.95
CA GLU A 22 25.65 -22.44 -11.25
C GLU A 22 25.56 -22.87 -9.77
N THR A 23 26.51 -22.38 -8.97
CA THR A 23 26.28 -22.25 -7.53
C THR A 23 25.01 -21.43 -7.37
N PHE A 24 23.95 -22.06 -6.86
CA PHE A 24 22.70 -21.40 -6.49
C PHE A 24 23.02 -20.34 -5.41
N MET A 25 23.46 -19.16 -5.83
CA MET A 25 23.56 -18.00 -4.96
C MET A 25 22.13 -17.73 -4.47
N LYS A 26 21.92 -17.86 -3.16
CA LYS A 26 20.69 -17.42 -2.52
C LYS A 26 20.41 -15.99 -2.99
N PRO A 27 19.19 -15.67 -3.45
CA PRO A 27 18.91 -14.32 -3.93
C PRO A 27 19.27 -13.32 -2.84
N GLU A 28 20.22 -12.44 -3.11
CA GLU A 28 20.64 -11.44 -2.15
C GLU A 28 19.47 -10.49 -1.84
N ARG A 29 19.29 -10.26 -0.54
CA ARG A 29 18.26 -9.38 -0.02
C ARG A 29 18.54 -7.94 -0.45
N ASN A 30 17.58 -7.28 -1.11
CA ASN A 30 17.73 -5.89 -1.54
C ASN A 30 17.25 -4.94 -0.44
N ASN A 31 18.18 -4.24 0.21
CA ASN A 31 17.88 -3.35 1.33
C ASN A 31 17.09 -2.10 0.91
N SER A 32 17.25 -1.62 -0.31
CA SER A 32 16.46 -0.50 -0.84
C SER A 32 14.98 -0.85 -0.93
N LEU A 33 14.64 -2.07 -1.39
CA LEU A 33 13.25 -2.54 -1.41
C LEU A 33 12.68 -2.73 0.00
N ASP A 34 13.51 -3.12 0.97
CA ASP A 34 13.06 -3.22 2.35
C ASP A 34 12.82 -1.85 2.99
N ARG A 35 13.63 -0.84 2.67
CA ARG A 35 13.35 0.56 3.09
C ARG A 35 12.02 1.03 2.54
N LEU A 36 11.74 0.76 1.27
CA LEU A 36 10.46 1.11 0.64
C LEU A 36 9.27 0.41 1.32
N LYS A 37 9.39 -0.89 1.64
CA LYS A 37 8.36 -1.63 2.40
C LYS A 37 8.18 -1.06 3.80
N ALA A 38 9.28 -0.75 4.48
CA ALA A 38 9.25 -0.19 5.83
C ALA A 38 8.56 1.18 5.85
N LEU A 39 8.85 2.05 4.88
CA LEU A 39 8.16 3.34 4.75
C LEU A 39 6.69 3.18 4.44
N SER A 40 6.34 2.29 3.51
CA SER A 40 4.93 1.99 3.19
C SER A 40 4.16 1.60 4.46
N ILE A 41 4.67 0.67 5.28
CA ILE A 41 3.96 0.29 6.52
C ILE A 41 3.96 1.41 7.57
N ILE A 42 5.05 2.17 7.71
CA ILE A 42 5.10 3.32 8.63
C ILE A 42 4.04 4.36 8.25
N PHE A 43 3.89 4.68 6.97
CA PHE A 43 2.89 5.63 6.49
C PHE A 43 1.46 5.11 6.72
N VAL A 44 1.19 3.81 6.53
CA VAL A 44 -0.11 3.22 6.91
C VAL A 44 -0.38 3.37 8.41
N LEU A 45 0.62 3.13 9.27
CA LEU A 45 0.45 3.26 10.72
C LEU A 45 0.22 4.72 11.13
N ILE A 46 0.97 5.67 10.55
CA ILE A 46 0.75 7.12 10.80
C ILE A 46 -0.65 7.53 10.34
N TRP A 47 -1.11 7.00 9.20
CA TRP A 47 -2.45 7.28 8.68
C TRP A 47 -3.55 6.84 9.64
N HIS A 48 -3.50 5.60 10.11
CA HIS A 48 -4.56 5.05 10.95
C HIS A 48 -4.48 5.51 12.41
N LEU A 49 -3.27 5.65 12.97
CA LEU A 49 -3.08 5.97 14.38
C LEU A 49 -3.04 7.47 14.67
N GLN A 50 -2.79 8.29 13.64
CA GLN A 50 -2.73 9.76 13.74
C GLN A 50 -1.97 10.26 14.99
N PRO A 51 -0.72 9.81 15.24
CA PRO A 51 -0.01 10.06 16.50
C PRO A 51 0.13 11.54 16.87
N ILE A 52 0.03 12.43 15.88
CA ILE A 52 0.01 13.87 16.03
C ILE A 52 -1.36 14.35 15.57
N LYS A 53 -2.16 14.85 16.51
CA LYS A 53 -3.48 15.42 16.22
C LYS A 53 -3.66 16.74 16.94
N PHE A 54 -3.90 17.79 16.16
CA PHE A 54 -4.21 19.12 16.67
C PHE A 54 -5.67 19.19 17.11
N ILE A 55 -5.91 19.82 18.25
CA ILE A 55 -7.22 20.21 18.74
C ILE A 55 -7.41 21.65 18.25
N ILE A 56 -8.29 21.83 17.26
CA ILE A 56 -8.65 23.15 16.75
C ILE A 56 -10.05 23.46 17.25
N ASP A 57 -10.19 24.51 18.05
CA ASP A 57 -11.47 25.01 18.55
C ASP A 57 -11.82 26.36 17.92
N SER A 58 -13.03 26.87 18.20
CA SER A 58 -13.50 28.17 17.70
C SER A 58 -12.67 29.36 18.20
N ASN A 59 -11.89 29.16 19.27
CA ASN A 59 -11.11 30.21 19.93
C ASN A 59 -9.62 30.15 19.55
N SER A 60 -9.23 29.18 18.74
CA SER A 60 -7.85 28.98 18.30
C SER A 60 -7.40 30.13 17.40
N HIS A 61 -6.19 30.63 17.65
CA HIS A 61 -5.60 31.71 16.86
C HIS A 61 -5.54 31.33 15.37
N THR A 62 -5.95 32.24 14.47
CA THR A 62 -6.06 31.96 13.03
C THR A 62 -4.78 31.38 12.42
N LEU A 63 -3.61 31.88 12.81
CA LEU A 63 -2.31 31.34 12.37
C LEU A 63 -2.13 29.86 12.76
N LEU A 64 -2.55 29.47 13.96
CA LEU A 64 -2.47 28.10 14.44
C LEU A 64 -3.39 27.19 13.63
N VAL A 65 -4.62 27.66 13.32
CA VAL A 65 -5.57 26.94 12.45
C VAL A 65 -4.98 26.70 11.07
N VAL A 66 -4.36 27.73 10.48
CA VAL A 66 -3.72 27.64 9.16
C VAL A 66 -2.55 26.65 9.17
N ILE A 67 -1.65 26.75 10.15
CA ILE A 67 -0.50 25.84 10.29
C ILE A 67 -0.97 24.39 10.49
N ALA A 68 -1.93 24.17 11.39
CA ALA A 68 -2.46 22.84 11.66
C ALA A 68 -3.13 22.24 10.40
N ARG A 69 -3.87 23.03 9.64
CA ARG A 69 -4.49 22.58 8.38
C ARG A 69 -3.43 22.19 7.34
N ILE A 70 -2.42 23.04 7.12
CA ILE A 70 -1.31 22.74 6.20
C ILE A 70 -0.60 21.46 6.61
N PHE A 71 -0.30 21.30 7.90
CA PHE A 71 0.36 20.10 8.41
C PHE A 71 -0.49 18.85 8.17
N LEU A 72 -1.79 18.89 8.50
CA LEU A 72 -2.70 17.77 8.31
C LEU A 72 -2.84 17.40 6.83
N ASP A 73 -2.93 18.39 5.94
CA ASP A 73 -2.98 18.18 4.50
C ASP A 73 -1.69 17.55 3.96
N LEU A 74 -0.52 18.02 4.40
CA LEU A 74 0.77 17.44 4.02
C LEU A 74 0.94 16.01 4.56
N GLN A 75 0.57 15.78 5.81
CA GLN A 75 0.57 14.46 6.42
C GLN A 75 -0.34 13.50 5.65
N LEU A 76 -1.55 13.94 5.31
CA LEU A 76 -2.49 13.18 4.47
C LEU A 76 -1.86 12.81 3.13
N GLN A 77 -1.27 13.78 2.42
CA GLN A 77 -0.65 13.52 1.11
C GLN A 77 0.46 12.47 1.19
N LEU A 78 1.34 12.59 2.19
CA LEU A 78 2.42 11.62 2.40
C LEU A 78 1.89 10.22 2.77
N CYS A 79 0.92 10.16 3.67
CA CYS A 79 0.34 8.91 4.14
C CYS A 79 -0.35 8.12 3.01
N LEU A 80 -1.04 8.82 2.09
CA LEU A 80 -1.77 8.17 1.00
C LEU A 80 -0.88 7.57 -0.09
N ILE A 81 0.42 7.89 -0.10
CA ILE A 81 1.41 7.24 -0.98
C ILE A 81 1.66 5.77 -0.57
N ALA A 82 1.41 5.41 0.69
CA ALA A 82 1.78 4.12 1.26
C ALA A 82 1.35 2.91 0.42
N VAL A 83 0.09 2.93 -0.02
CA VAL A 83 -0.57 1.86 -0.76
C VAL A 83 -0.07 1.76 -2.20
N PRO A 84 -0.11 2.85 -3.01
CA PRO A 84 0.58 2.91 -4.30
C PRO A 84 2.00 2.36 -4.25
N LEU A 85 2.77 2.76 -3.24
CA LEU A 85 4.13 2.30 -3.06
C LEU A 85 4.19 0.79 -2.80
N PHE A 86 3.31 0.26 -1.95
CA PHE A 86 3.17 -1.19 -1.74
C PHE A 86 2.87 -1.95 -3.04
N TYR A 87 1.98 -1.43 -3.89
CA TYR A 87 1.67 -2.04 -5.18
C TYR A 87 2.84 -1.99 -6.15
N ILE A 88 3.51 -0.84 -6.27
CA ILE A 88 4.71 -0.71 -7.11
C ILE A 88 5.77 -1.72 -6.68
N ILE A 89 6.06 -1.84 -5.38
CA ILE A 89 7.05 -2.81 -4.87
C ILE A 89 6.63 -4.25 -5.20
N SER A 90 5.37 -4.59 -4.95
CA SER A 90 4.86 -5.95 -5.15
C SER A 90 4.88 -6.36 -6.63
N LEU A 91 4.48 -5.46 -7.52
CA LEU A 91 4.52 -5.64 -8.97
C LEU A 91 5.96 -5.65 -9.50
N TYR A 92 6.83 -4.79 -8.96
CA TYR A 92 8.26 -4.77 -9.30
C TYR A 92 8.91 -6.13 -8.98
N LEU A 93 8.68 -6.66 -7.77
CA LEU A 93 9.15 -7.99 -7.37
C LEU A 93 8.56 -9.11 -8.23
N PHE A 94 7.35 -8.92 -8.78
CA PHE A 94 6.74 -9.86 -9.73
C PHE A 94 7.45 -9.83 -11.08
N PHE A 95 7.64 -8.67 -11.69
CA PHE A 95 8.29 -8.54 -12.99
C PHE A 95 9.76 -8.96 -12.99
N GLN A 96 10.44 -8.96 -11.83
CA GLN A 96 11.77 -9.56 -11.70
C GLN A 96 11.79 -11.08 -11.91
N LYS A 97 10.68 -11.79 -11.62
CA LYS A 97 10.55 -13.26 -11.78
C LYS A 97 9.14 -13.62 -12.28
N PRO A 98 8.82 -13.31 -13.55
CA PRO A 98 7.45 -13.37 -14.08
C PRO A 98 6.98 -14.78 -14.49
N GLU A 99 7.70 -15.82 -14.12
CA GLU A 99 7.41 -17.19 -14.51
C GLU A 99 6.05 -17.68 -13.97
N LEU A 100 5.31 -18.46 -14.77
CA LEU A 100 4.00 -18.98 -14.39
C LEU A 100 4.05 -19.80 -13.09
N GLN A 101 5.10 -20.59 -12.86
CA GLN A 101 5.27 -21.36 -11.62
C GLN A 101 5.45 -20.43 -10.41
N SER A 102 6.19 -19.32 -10.57
CA SER A 102 6.38 -18.30 -9.55
C SER A 102 5.07 -17.58 -9.25
N LEU A 103 4.30 -17.20 -10.27
CA LEU A 103 2.98 -16.61 -10.12
C LEU A 103 2.04 -17.53 -9.33
N LYS A 104 1.92 -18.81 -9.72
CA LYS A 104 1.06 -19.78 -9.03
C LYS A 104 1.40 -19.86 -7.55
N LYS A 105 2.69 -19.98 -7.20
CA LYS A 105 3.14 -20.01 -5.79
C LYS A 105 2.77 -18.73 -5.04
N ARG A 106 2.93 -17.56 -5.67
CA ARG A 106 2.58 -16.25 -5.07
C ARG A 106 1.08 -16.09 -4.88
N LEU A 107 0.26 -16.41 -5.89
CA LEU A 107 -1.20 -16.33 -5.81
C LEU A 107 -1.75 -17.27 -4.75
N ILE A 108 -1.30 -18.52 -4.68
CA ILE A 108 -1.74 -19.46 -3.64
C ILE A 108 -1.41 -18.90 -2.25
N ARG A 109 -0.20 -18.36 -2.05
CA ARG A 109 0.17 -17.75 -0.77
C ARG A 109 -0.71 -16.54 -0.44
N LEU A 110 -0.93 -15.63 -1.39
CA LEU A 110 -1.75 -14.44 -1.18
C LEU A 110 -3.21 -14.78 -0.91
N ILE A 111 -3.80 -15.72 -1.65
CA ILE A 111 -5.16 -16.20 -1.43
C ILE A 111 -5.29 -16.81 -0.03
N LYS A 112 -4.33 -17.65 0.38
CA LYS A 112 -4.32 -18.22 1.75
C LYS A 112 -4.28 -17.13 2.82
N ILE A 113 -3.38 -16.16 2.69
CA ILE A 113 -3.27 -15.03 3.63
C ILE A 113 -4.57 -14.23 3.65
N TYR A 114 -5.10 -13.88 2.48
CA TYR A 114 -6.34 -13.14 2.32
C TYR A 114 -7.53 -13.84 2.99
N LEU A 115 -7.73 -15.13 2.70
CA LEU A 115 -8.84 -15.91 3.27
C LEU A 115 -8.74 -16.01 4.79
N VAL A 116 -7.55 -16.31 5.32
CA VAL A 116 -7.36 -16.45 6.78
C VAL A 116 -7.67 -15.13 7.49
N TRP A 117 -7.14 -14.02 7.00
CA TRP A 117 -7.39 -12.72 7.61
C TRP A 117 -8.83 -12.22 7.41
N SER A 118 -9.44 -12.53 6.27
CA SER A 118 -10.86 -12.22 6.04
C SER A 118 -11.76 -13.01 6.99
N ILE A 119 -11.50 -14.31 7.20
CA ILE A 119 -12.21 -15.10 8.20
C ILE A 119 -12.02 -14.51 9.60
N PHE A 120 -10.78 -14.17 9.97
CA PHE A 120 -10.50 -13.55 11.26
C PHE A 120 -11.23 -12.21 11.44
N GLN A 121 -11.26 -11.35 10.42
CA GLN A 121 -12.02 -10.09 10.43
C GLN A 121 -13.50 -10.32 10.69
N ASN A 122 -14.11 -11.30 10.00
CA ASN A 122 -15.52 -11.63 10.17
C ASN A 122 -15.80 -12.19 11.57
N ILE A 123 -14.95 -13.09 12.09
CA ILE A 123 -15.07 -13.61 13.46
C ILE A 123 -14.96 -12.47 14.47
N PHE A 124 -13.95 -11.61 14.33
CA PHE A 124 -13.76 -10.47 15.23
C PHE A 124 -14.96 -9.53 15.19
N TYR A 125 -15.48 -9.21 14.00
CA TYR A 125 -16.69 -8.41 13.83
C TYR A 125 -17.90 -9.04 14.54
N MET A 126 -18.15 -10.34 14.37
CA MET A 126 -19.26 -11.02 15.03
C MET A 126 -19.16 -10.96 16.55
N ILE A 127 -17.94 -11.10 17.10
CA ILE A 127 -17.71 -11.03 18.55
C ILE A 127 -18.02 -9.63 19.10
N ILE A 128 -17.59 -8.57 18.39
CA ILE A 128 -17.74 -7.20 18.89
C ILE A 128 -19.13 -6.61 18.65
N SER A 129 -19.78 -6.95 17.52
CA SER A 129 -21.07 -6.40 17.11
C SER A 129 -22.24 -7.26 17.57
N GLN A 130 -21.99 -8.54 17.89
CA GLN A 130 -23.03 -9.55 18.12
C GLN A 130 -23.94 -9.79 16.90
N GLU A 131 -23.50 -9.36 15.72
CA GLU A 131 -24.24 -9.47 14.46
C GLU A 131 -23.49 -10.33 13.45
N LEU A 132 -24.24 -11.04 12.60
CA LEU A 132 -23.68 -11.70 11.44
C LEU A 132 -23.44 -10.67 10.33
N PRO A 133 -22.27 -10.69 9.68
CA PRO A 133 -21.98 -9.77 8.60
C PRO A 133 -22.90 -10.03 7.40
N THR A 134 -23.54 -8.98 6.89
CA THR A 134 -24.49 -9.07 5.78
C THR A 134 -23.78 -9.41 4.47
N TRP A 135 -24.17 -10.52 3.84
CA TRP A 135 -23.55 -10.97 2.60
C TRP A 135 -23.60 -9.89 1.51
N SER A 136 -22.43 -9.52 0.98
CA SER A 136 -22.27 -8.51 -0.07
C SER A 136 -20.95 -8.72 -0.82
N TRP A 137 -20.83 -8.07 -1.98
CA TRP A 137 -19.57 -8.04 -2.72
C TRP A 137 -18.43 -7.39 -1.91
N ASP A 138 -18.76 -6.50 -0.99
CA ASP A 138 -17.79 -5.82 -0.13
C ASP A 138 -17.15 -6.74 0.91
N ILE A 139 -17.86 -7.79 1.33
CA ILE A 139 -17.26 -8.87 2.14
C ILE A 139 -16.26 -9.69 1.31
N ILE A 140 -16.61 -10.01 0.06
CA ILE A 140 -15.77 -10.81 -0.83
C ILE A 140 -14.54 -10.04 -1.28
N THR A 141 -14.62 -8.73 -1.38
CA THR A 141 -13.46 -7.88 -1.67
C THR A 141 -12.68 -7.54 -0.40
N GLY A 142 -13.19 -7.85 0.80
CA GLY A 142 -12.53 -7.62 2.08
C GLY A 142 -12.54 -6.16 2.54
N ILE A 143 -13.50 -5.36 2.06
CA ILE A 143 -13.80 -4.00 2.55
C ILE A 143 -14.65 -4.09 3.82
N GLN A 144 -15.69 -4.92 3.75
CA GLN A 144 -16.59 -5.24 4.85
C GLN A 144 -16.20 -6.61 5.47
N PRO A 145 -16.57 -6.87 6.74
CA PRO A 145 -17.20 -5.93 7.66
C PRO A 145 -16.23 -4.87 8.18
N SER A 146 -16.69 -3.61 8.22
CA SER A 146 -15.97 -2.51 8.87
C SER A 146 -16.04 -2.66 10.39
N LEU A 147 -14.99 -2.26 11.10
CA LEU A 147 -15.02 -2.22 12.56
C LEU A 147 -15.66 -0.89 13.00
N PRO A 148 -16.71 -0.89 13.86
CA PRO A 148 -17.53 0.30 14.18
C PRO A 148 -16.77 1.55 14.65
N LEU A 149 -15.55 1.39 15.17
CA LEU A 149 -14.75 2.47 15.76
C LEU A 149 -13.50 2.85 14.96
N VAL A 150 -13.05 1.97 14.06
CA VAL A 150 -11.77 2.14 13.34
C VAL A 150 -11.91 1.99 11.82
N GLY A 151 -13.15 1.88 11.33
CA GLY A 151 -13.52 1.92 9.91
C GLY A 151 -13.27 0.62 9.14
N ASP A 152 -13.18 0.74 7.83
CA ASP A 152 -13.17 -0.38 6.88
C ASP A 152 -11.98 -1.33 7.07
N SER A 153 -12.17 -2.57 6.64
CA SER A 153 -11.09 -3.55 6.64
C SER A 153 -9.96 -3.12 5.69
N VAL A 154 -8.72 -3.46 6.04
CA VAL A 154 -7.54 -3.19 5.20
C VAL A 154 -7.26 -4.32 4.20
N PHE A 155 -8.05 -5.39 4.19
CA PHE A 155 -7.77 -6.57 3.37
C PHE A 155 -8.16 -6.41 1.89
N TYR A 156 -8.94 -5.39 1.52
CA TYR A 156 -9.18 -5.07 0.12
C TYR A 156 -7.89 -4.79 -0.66
N PHE A 157 -6.84 -4.33 0.02
CA PHE A 157 -5.56 -4.15 -0.65
C PHE A 157 -4.93 -5.47 -1.11
N LEU A 158 -5.09 -6.54 -0.31
CA LEU A 158 -4.65 -7.88 -0.69
C LEU A 158 -5.48 -8.45 -1.83
N PHE A 159 -6.80 -8.25 -1.79
CA PHE A 159 -7.68 -8.62 -2.90
C PHE A 159 -7.25 -7.93 -4.21
N ASN A 160 -7.10 -6.61 -4.18
CA ASN A 160 -6.61 -5.84 -5.32
C ASN A 160 -5.21 -6.31 -5.76
N LEU A 161 -4.30 -6.65 -4.85
CA LEU A 161 -2.98 -7.20 -5.21
C LEU A 161 -3.10 -8.52 -5.99
N ILE A 162 -4.00 -9.41 -5.57
CA ILE A 162 -4.25 -10.69 -6.26
C ILE A 162 -4.69 -10.42 -7.71
N ILE A 163 -5.65 -9.52 -7.92
CA ILE A 163 -6.15 -9.17 -9.26
C ILE A 163 -5.07 -8.46 -10.09
N LEU A 164 -4.35 -7.51 -9.49
CA LEU A 164 -3.24 -6.80 -10.16
C LEU A 164 -2.14 -7.76 -10.61
N LEU A 165 -1.80 -8.80 -9.84
CA LEU A 165 -0.82 -9.80 -10.25
C LEU A 165 -1.30 -10.65 -11.44
N ILE A 166 -2.59 -10.98 -11.48
CA ILE A 166 -3.19 -11.67 -12.64
C ILE A 166 -3.07 -10.78 -13.88
N PHE A 167 -3.49 -9.51 -13.78
CA PHE A 167 -3.37 -8.56 -14.89
C PHE A 167 -1.93 -8.25 -15.28
N ALA A 168 -1.00 -8.18 -14.32
CA ALA A 168 0.41 -8.00 -14.61
C ALA A 168 0.99 -9.21 -15.36
N PHE A 169 0.56 -10.43 -15.04
CA PHE A 169 0.94 -11.61 -15.82
C PHE A 169 0.35 -11.59 -17.23
N LEU A 170 -0.95 -11.28 -17.36
CA LEU A 170 -1.59 -11.14 -18.66
C LEU A 170 -0.91 -10.07 -19.51
N TYR A 171 -0.53 -8.94 -18.92
CA TYR A 171 0.26 -7.89 -19.55
C TYR A 171 1.65 -8.39 -19.96
N GLN A 172 2.32 -9.18 -19.12
CA GLN A 172 3.66 -9.69 -19.36
C GLN A 172 3.75 -10.66 -20.54
N ILE A 173 2.71 -11.46 -20.80
CA ILE A 173 2.71 -12.41 -21.93
C ILE A 173 2.38 -11.75 -23.27
N GLN A 174 1.98 -10.47 -23.29
CA GLN A 174 1.67 -9.76 -24.53
C GLN A 174 2.92 -9.45 -25.37
N SER A 175 2.70 -9.19 -26.66
CA SER A 175 3.74 -8.73 -27.58
C SER A 175 4.28 -7.34 -27.19
N LYS A 176 5.52 -7.03 -27.60
CA LYS A 176 6.15 -5.72 -27.29
C LYS A 176 5.30 -4.53 -27.75
N LYS A 177 4.69 -4.62 -28.95
CA LYS A 177 3.82 -3.59 -29.50
C LYS A 177 2.57 -3.39 -28.64
N LEU A 178 1.91 -4.48 -28.26
CA LEU A 178 0.71 -4.41 -27.45
C LEU A 178 1.00 -3.90 -26.03
N LYS A 179 2.13 -4.29 -25.42
CA LYS A 179 2.60 -3.74 -24.14
C LYS A 179 2.75 -2.23 -24.17
N LEU A 180 3.36 -1.70 -25.23
CA LEU A 180 3.53 -0.26 -25.40
C LEU A 180 2.18 0.45 -25.51
N ILE A 181 1.27 -0.07 -26.35
CA ILE A 181 -0.08 0.47 -26.50
C ILE A 181 -0.82 0.47 -25.16
N VAL A 182 -0.89 -0.68 -24.49
CA VAL A 182 -1.57 -0.83 -23.20
C VAL A 182 -0.94 0.08 -22.14
N SER A 183 0.38 0.26 -22.15
CA SER A 183 1.05 1.17 -21.21
C SER A 183 0.68 2.62 -21.45
N LEU A 184 0.74 3.07 -22.70
CA LEU A 184 0.37 4.44 -23.06
C LEU A 184 -1.11 4.70 -22.76
N THR A 185 -1.99 3.74 -23.10
CA THR A 185 -3.41 3.82 -22.79
C THR A 185 -3.63 3.87 -21.29
N LEU A 186 -3.11 2.93 -20.49
CA LEU A 186 -3.35 2.90 -19.04
C LEU A 186 -2.79 4.13 -18.34
N VAL A 187 -1.56 4.56 -18.65
CA VAL A 187 -0.96 5.73 -18.01
C VAL A 187 -1.69 7.00 -18.47
N GLY A 188 -1.82 7.22 -19.78
CA GLY A 188 -2.47 8.41 -20.32
C GLY A 188 -3.93 8.53 -19.88
N PHE A 189 -4.70 7.45 -20.01
CA PHE A 189 -6.10 7.41 -19.56
C PHE A 189 -6.22 7.63 -18.06
N SER A 190 -5.42 6.96 -17.22
CA SER A 190 -5.55 7.11 -15.77
C SER A 190 -5.20 8.53 -15.31
N LEU A 191 -4.12 9.12 -15.81
CA LEU A 191 -3.73 10.49 -15.46
C LEU A 191 -4.79 11.50 -15.90
N PHE A 192 -5.31 11.36 -17.14
CA PHE A 192 -6.40 12.21 -17.62
C PHE A 192 -7.68 12.00 -16.82
N TYR A 193 -8.07 10.75 -16.58
CA TYR A 193 -9.30 10.38 -15.88
C TYR A 193 -9.28 10.89 -14.43
N PHE A 194 -8.16 10.78 -13.72
CA PHE A 194 -8.01 11.30 -12.36
C PHE A 194 -8.23 12.81 -12.29
N GLU A 195 -7.74 13.58 -13.25
CA GLU A 195 -8.00 15.02 -13.31
C GLU A 195 -9.43 15.33 -13.79
N ALA A 196 -9.96 14.56 -14.75
CA ALA A 196 -11.32 14.71 -15.25
C ALA A 196 -12.38 14.55 -14.14
N LEU A 197 -12.14 13.66 -13.16
CA LEU A 197 -13.05 13.47 -12.03
C LEU A 197 -13.33 14.77 -11.25
N TYR A 198 -12.35 15.67 -11.15
CA TYR A 198 -12.52 16.98 -10.52
C TYR A 198 -13.50 17.86 -11.29
N PHE A 199 -13.40 17.90 -12.63
CA PHE A 199 -14.29 18.68 -13.48
C PHE A 199 -15.75 18.20 -13.41
N PHE A 200 -15.95 16.89 -13.26
CA PHE A 200 -17.29 16.29 -13.15
C PHE A 200 -17.80 16.18 -11.71
N ASN A 201 -17.07 16.73 -10.72
CA ASN A 201 -17.37 16.61 -9.30
C ASN A 201 -17.72 15.17 -8.87
N SER A 202 -17.02 14.20 -9.47
CA SER A 202 -17.26 12.78 -9.29
C SER A 202 -16.12 12.17 -8.49
N ASN A 203 -16.42 11.20 -7.64
CA ASN A 203 -15.41 10.54 -6.82
C ASN A 203 -15.22 9.08 -7.25
N LEU A 204 -13.96 8.68 -7.45
CA LEU A 204 -13.59 7.29 -7.66
C LEU A 204 -13.41 6.61 -6.30
N PRO A 205 -14.22 5.59 -5.95
CA PRO A 205 -14.08 4.90 -4.66
C PRO A 205 -12.69 4.32 -4.49
N TYR A 206 -12.10 4.50 -3.31
CA TYR A 206 -10.70 4.22 -3.04
C TYR A 206 -10.33 2.74 -3.21
N HIS A 207 -11.29 1.82 -3.03
CA HIS A 207 -11.07 0.40 -3.13
C HIS A 207 -11.15 -0.12 -4.57
N TRP A 208 -11.63 0.68 -5.53
CA TRP A 208 -11.76 0.24 -6.92
C TRP A 208 -10.40 -0.01 -7.55
N LEU A 209 -10.33 -1.09 -8.33
CA LEU A 209 -9.12 -1.51 -9.02
C LEU A 209 -8.57 -0.45 -9.99
N LEU A 210 -9.44 0.40 -10.54
CA LEU A 210 -9.08 1.47 -11.47
C LEU A 210 -8.04 2.44 -10.90
N ASN A 211 -8.04 2.67 -9.58
CA ASN A 211 -7.01 3.47 -8.90
C ASN A 211 -5.59 2.90 -9.08
N PHE A 212 -5.47 1.60 -9.34
CA PHE A 212 -4.20 0.87 -9.21
C PHE A 212 -3.70 0.24 -10.51
N LEU A 213 -4.48 0.22 -11.58
CA LEU A 213 -4.08 -0.35 -12.88
C LEU A 213 -2.85 0.37 -13.48
N ILE A 214 -2.71 1.67 -13.25
CA ILE A 214 -1.55 2.47 -13.69
C ILE A 214 -0.21 1.92 -13.17
N TYR A 215 -0.20 1.24 -12.02
CA TYR A 215 1.04 0.73 -11.43
C TYR A 215 1.60 -0.50 -12.15
N ILE A 216 0.80 -1.19 -12.98
CA ILE A 216 1.25 -2.32 -13.80
C ILE A 216 2.33 -1.89 -14.80
N PRO A 217 2.06 -0.97 -15.75
CA PRO A 217 3.08 -0.51 -16.68
C PRO A 217 4.23 0.21 -15.95
N ILE A 218 3.95 1.01 -14.92
CA ILE A 218 4.99 1.67 -14.11
C ILE A 218 6.01 0.66 -13.57
N ALA A 219 5.54 -0.38 -12.88
CA ALA A 219 6.42 -1.39 -12.30
C ALA A 219 7.16 -2.20 -13.38
N PHE A 220 6.51 -2.48 -14.51
CA PHE A 220 7.15 -3.14 -15.64
C PHE A 220 8.33 -2.32 -16.19
N TYR A 221 8.15 -1.02 -16.41
CA TYR A 221 9.22 -0.14 -16.90
C TYR A 221 10.32 0.09 -15.86
N LEU A 222 9.99 0.13 -14.57
CA LEU A 222 10.99 0.18 -13.49
C LEU A 222 11.91 -1.05 -13.48
N VAL A 223 11.42 -2.24 -13.85
CA VAL A 223 12.24 -3.46 -13.94
C VAL A 223 13.02 -3.53 -15.24
N ASN A 224 12.37 -3.28 -16.38
CA ASN A 224 12.96 -3.53 -17.70
C ASN A 224 13.77 -2.35 -18.26
N HIS A 225 13.49 -1.14 -17.78
CA HIS A 225 14.14 0.10 -18.23
C HIS A 225 14.42 1.06 -17.05
N PRO A 226 15.11 0.62 -15.98
CA PRO A 226 15.30 1.40 -14.77
C PRO A 226 15.96 2.76 -15.04
N GLU A 227 17.00 2.79 -15.87
CA GLU A 227 17.72 4.02 -16.29
C GLU A 227 16.77 5.10 -16.83
N LYS A 228 15.73 4.69 -17.59
CA LYS A 228 14.79 5.63 -18.21
C LYS A 228 13.83 6.25 -17.20
N ILE A 229 13.49 5.54 -16.13
CA ILE A 229 12.55 6.00 -15.11
C ILE A 229 13.29 6.73 -14.00
N LEU A 230 14.38 6.15 -13.47
CA LEU A 230 15.12 6.69 -12.32
C LEU A 230 15.73 8.07 -12.61
N LYS A 231 16.10 8.35 -13.86
CA LYS A 231 16.64 9.67 -14.25
C LYS A 231 15.66 10.83 -14.04
N PHE A 232 14.35 10.56 -14.04
CA PHE A 232 13.30 11.58 -13.89
C PHE A 232 12.84 11.77 -12.44
N LYS A 233 13.58 11.25 -11.45
CA LYS A 233 13.22 11.38 -10.02
C LYS A 233 12.90 12.82 -9.59
N GLY A 234 13.66 13.80 -10.08
CA GLY A 234 13.40 15.23 -9.80
C GLY A 234 12.08 15.72 -10.41
N CYS A 235 11.76 15.30 -11.64
CA CYS A 235 10.49 15.63 -12.28
C CYS A 235 9.31 15.02 -11.53
N TYR A 236 9.42 13.77 -11.04
CA TYR A 236 8.37 13.16 -10.23
C TYR A 236 8.15 13.88 -8.91
N LEU A 237 9.24 14.36 -8.27
CA LEU A 237 9.14 15.16 -7.05
C LEU A 237 8.47 16.52 -7.32
N ILE A 238 8.88 17.24 -8.37
CA ILE A 238 8.27 18.52 -8.74
C ILE A 238 6.78 18.32 -9.05
N ALA A 239 6.43 17.31 -9.86
CA ALA A 239 5.05 16.98 -10.16
C ALA A 239 4.27 16.62 -8.88
N TYR A 240 4.83 15.80 -8.00
CA TYR A 240 4.21 15.47 -6.71
C TYR A 240 3.88 16.74 -5.91
N VAL A 241 4.82 17.68 -5.78
CA VAL A 241 4.60 18.93 -5.05
C VAL A 241 3.52 19.78 -5.73
N LEU A 242 3.62 20.00 -7.04
CA LEU A 242 2.66 20.82 -7.78
C LEU A 242 1.24 20.25 -7.74
N PHE A 243 1.07 18.95 -8.02
CA PHE A 243 -0.24 18.31 -7.95
C PHE A 243 -0.75 18.17 -6.50
N SER A 244 0.13 18.07 -5.50
CA SER A 244 -0.31 18.10 -4.10
C SER A 244 -0.85 19.47 -3.69
N LEU A 245 -0.21 20.55 -4.15
CA LEU A 245 -0.72 21.92 -3.95
C LEU A 245 -2.04 22.12 -4.71
N HIS A 246 -2.15 21.58 -5.93
CA HIS A 246 -3.41 21.59 -6.68
C HIS A 246 -4.53 20.86 -5.92
N ASP A 247 -4.29 19.65 -5.41
CA ASP A 247 -5.27 18.92 -4.59
C ASP A 247 -5.70 19.71 -3.34
N ILE A 248 -4.75 20.36 -2.66
CA ILE A 248 -5.04 21.18 -1.46
C ILE A 248 -5.91 22.37 -1.86
N TYR A 249 -5.57 23.04 -2.96
CA TYR A 249 -6.35 24.13 -3.52
C TYR A 249 -7.78 23.68 -3.83
N LEU A 250 -7.96 22.56 -4.54
CA LEU A 250 -9.29 22.03 -4.88
C LEU A 250 -10.12 21.66 -3.63
N ARG A 251 -9.49 21.09 -2.60
CA ARG A 251 -10.16 20.82 -1.31
C ARG A 251 -10.67 22.07 -0.61
N ILE A 252 -10.01 23.22 -0.77
CA ILE A 252 -10.49 24.50 -0.22
C ILE A 252 -11.82 24.91 -0.86
N TYR A 253 -12.05 24.56 -2.13
CA TYR A 253 -13.30 24.81 -2.86
C TYR A 253 -14.31 23.66 -2.76
N ASN A 254 -14.21 22.81 -1.73
CA ASN A 254 -15.10 21.66 -1.50
C ASN A 254 -15.14 20.62 -2.64
N GLN A 255 -14.14 20.61 -3.53
CA GLN A 255 -13.97 19.47 -4.42
C GLN A 255 -13.27 18.35 -3.66
N ILE A 256 -13.94 17.20 -3.54
CA ILE A 256 -13.46 16.06 -2.76
C ILE A 256 -12.61 15.18 -3.69
N PRO A 257 -11.27 15.20 -3.56
CA PRO A 257 -10.42 14.33 -4.34
C PRO A 257 -10.69 12.84 -4.06
N SER A 258 -10.52 12.01 -5.09
CA SER A 258 -10.36 10.57 -4.88
C SER A 258 -9.13 10.31 -4.00
N ILE A 259 -9.21 9.31 -3.11
CA ILE A 259 -8.12 9.02 -2.18
C ILE A 259 -6.85 8.58 -2.93
N TYR A 260 -6.97 7.67 -3.89
CA TYR A 260 -5.83 7.12 -4.65
C TYR A 260 -5.83 7.49 -6.13
N GLY A 261 -7.00 7.84 -6.69
CA GLY A 261 -7.16 8.23 -8.09
C GLY A 261 -6.71 9.66 -8.34
N ARG A 262 -5.43 9.95 -8.07
CA ARG A 262 -4.83 11.27 -8.17
C ARG A 262 -3.44 11.24 -8.77
N VAL A 263 -3.12 12.25 -9.58
CA VAL A 263 -1.80 12.40 -10.19
C VAL A 263 -0.72 12.63 -9.13
N SER A 264 -1.02 13.45 -8.10
CA SER A 264 -0.14 13.67 -6.94
C SER A 264 0.32 12.36 -6.32
N ILE A 265 -0.61 11.44 -6.07
CA ILE A 265 -0.34 10.15 -5.43
C ILE A 265 0.53 9.24 -6.30
N VAL A 266 0.27 9.19 -7.61
CA VAL A 266 1.11 8.44 -8.57
C VAL A 266 2.53 8.99 -8.59
N CYS A 267 2.68 10.31 -8.72
CA CYS A 267 3.98 10.98 -8.74
C CYS A 267 4.73 10.86 -7.41
N GLY A 268 4.03 10.94 -6.28
CA GLY A 268 4.58 10.77 -4.94
C GLY A 268 5.14 9.36 -4.74
N ALA A 269 4.39 8.33 -5.14
CA ALA A 269 4.84 6.94 -5.08
C ALA A 269 6.08 6.69 -5.95
N LEU A 270 6.09 7.23 -7.17
CA LEU A 270 7.25 7.17 -8.07
C LEU A 270 8.46 7.93 -7.51
N SER A 271 8.25 9.11 -6.93
CA SER A 271 9.31 9.92 -6.32
C SER A 271 9.98 9.14 -5.18
N ILE A 272 9.20 8.65 -4.21
CA ILE A 272 9.75 7.87 -3.09
C ILE A 272 10.46 6.62 -3.59
N PHE A 273 9.86 5.89 -4.54
CA PHE A 273 10.51 4.73 -5.14
C PHE A 273 11.87 5.10 -5.74
N CYS A 274 11.94 6.12 -6.61
CA CYS A 274 13.15 6.47 -7.35
C CYS A 274 14.26 7.07 -6.48
N TYR A 275 13.93 7.81 -5.42
CA TYR A 275 14.93 8.39 -4.52
C TYR A 275 15.54 7.36 -3.57
N ILE A 276 14.77 6.36 -3.16
CA ILE A 276 15.22 5.35 -2.19
C ILE A 276 15.79 4.12 -2.87
N TYR A 277 15.23 3.74 -4.03
CA TYR A 277 15.75 2.64 -4.81
C TYR A 277 17.13 2.99 -5.37
N SER A 278 18.16 2.44 -4.74
CA SER A 278 19.52 2.43 -5.27
C SER A 278 19.95 0.98 -5.49
N PRO A 279 20.35 0.60 -6.71
CA PRO A 279 20.95 -0.70 -6.98
C PRO A 279 22.30 -0.89 -6.27
N GLN A 280 23.00 0.21 -5.99
CA GLN A 280 24.38 0.20 -5.48
C GLN A 280 24.46 0.36 -3.95
N ASN A 281 23.46 0.97 -3.30
CA ASN A 281 23.46 1.17 -1.85
C ASN A 281 22.76 0.03 -1.10
N ASN A 282 23.54 -1.00 -0.73
CA ASN A 282 23.06 -2.15 0.03
C ASN A 282 23.41 -2.08 1.54
N GLN A 283 23.59 -0.88 2.10
CA GLN A 283 23.86 -0.74 3.54
C GLN A 283 22.78 -1.43 4.38
N LYS A 284 23.20 -2.46 5.12
CA LYS A 284 22.34 -3.27 5.98
C LYS A 284 21.85 -2.45 7.16
N ASN A 285 20.53 -2.41 7.33
CA ASN A 285 19.89 -1.84 8.50
C ASN A 285 18.94 -2.89 9.07
N LEU A 286 19.33 -3.49 10.20
CA LEU A 286 18.61 -4.57 10.85
C LEU A 286 17.19 -4.18 11.25
N LEU A 287 16.96 -2.91 11.61
CA LEU A 287 15.65 -2.41 11.99
C LEU A 287 14.73 -2.36 10.77
N VAL A 288 15.20 -1.78 9.66
CA VAL A 288 14.47 -1.76 8.39
C VAL A 288 14.15 -3.17 7.92
N GLU A 289 15.14 -4.07 7.99
CA GLU A 289 14.97 -5.46 7.63
C GLU A 289 13.90 -6.17 8.47
N LYS A 290 13.84 -5.89 9.78
CA LYS A 290 12.81 -6.43 10.68
C LYS A 290 11.44 -5.88 10.32
N ILE A 291 11.29 -4.55 10.17
CA ILE A 291 10.01 -3.93 9.82
C ILE A 291 9.51 -4.47 8.49
N ALA A 292 10.35 -4.50 7.45
CA ALA A 292 9.98 -4.99 6.13
C ALA A 292 9.52 -6.46 6.16
N LYS A 293 10.22 -7.30 6.93
CA LYS A 293 9.87 -8.72 7.10
C LYS A 293 8.52 -8.92 7.76
N TYR A 294 8.16 -8.09 8.74
CA TYR A 294 6.91 -8.22 9.49
C TYR A 294 5.83 -7.24 9.03
N SER A 295 6.01 -6.59 7.89
CA SER A 295 5.09 -5.57 7.35
C SER A 295 3.66 -6.09 7.22
N LEU A 296 3.46 -7.33 6.76
CA LEU A 296 2.14 -7.96 6.68
C LEU A 296 1.49 -8.12 8.06
N GLY A 297 2.24 -8.59 9.06
CA GLY A 297 1.74 -8.73 10.42
C GLY A 297 1.37 -7.38 11.03
N LEU A 298 2.24 -6.37 10.87
CA LEU A 298 1.98 -5.00 11.30
C LEU A 298 0.71 -4.47 10.64
N PHE A 299 0.56 -4.70 9.34
CA PHE A 299 -0.58 -4.27 8.55
C PHE A 299 -1.89 -4.96 8.95
N ALA A 300 -1.86 -6.27 9.21
CA ALA A 300 -3.08 -7.00 9.54
C ALA A 300 -3.54 -6.74 10.98
N LEU A 301 -2.62 -6.65 11.94
CA LEU A 301 -2.95 -6.70 13.36
C LEU A 301 -3.26 -5.33 14.00
N HIS A 302 -2.69 -4.24 13.47
CA HIS A 302 -2.78 -2.94 14.14
C HIS A 302 -4.22 -2.45 14.35
N LYS A 303 -5.13 -2.69 13.38
CA LYS A 303 -6.53 -2.27 13.49
C LYS A 303 -7.28 -2.94 14.64
N TYR A 304 -6.97 -4.20 14.96
CA TYR A 304 -7.63 -4.89 16.07
C TYR A 304 -7.18 -4.33 17.42
N TRP A 305 -5.88 -4.09 17.58
CA TRP A 305 -5.36 -3.44 18.78
C TRP A 305 -5.83 -2.00 18.91
N GLN A 306 -5.93 -1.28 17.78
CA GLN A 306 -6.53 0.05 17.74
C GLN A 306 -7.97 0.02 18.23
N TYR A 307 -8.80 -0.89 17.69
CA TYR A 307 -10.19 -1.05 18.10
C TYR A 307 -10.31 -1.34 19.61
N LEU A 308 -9.53 -2.29 20.13
CA LEU A 308 -9.55 -2.64 21.55
C LEU A 308 -9.14 -1.46 22.44
N PHE A 309 -8.18 -0.65 22.01
CA PHE A 309 -7.77 0.53 22.76
C PHE A 309 -8.84 1.64 22.72
N VAL A 310 -9.43 1.91 21.56
CA VAL A 310 -10.53 2.88 21.45
C VAL A 310 -11.74 2.44 22.30
N LEU A 311 -12.07 1.15 22.31
CA LEU A 311 -13.11 0.59 23.16
C LEU A 311 -12.80 0.80 24.65
N LEU A 312 -11.54 0.60 25.05
CA LEU A 312 -11.07 0.85 26.42
C LEU A 312 -11.29 2.32 26.81
N LEU A 313 -10.85 3.26 25.96
CA LEU A 313 -11.00 4.69 26.19
C LEU A 313 -12.48 5.09 26.33
N GLN A 314 -13.35 4.56 25.47
CA GLN A 314 -14.79 4.80 25.51
C GLN A 314 -15.41 4.26 26.80
N LYS A 315 -15.08 3.02 27.19
CA LYS A 315 -15.62 2.39 28.40
C LYS A 315 -15.28 3.17 29.68
N TYR A 316 -14.06 3.70 29.77
CA TYR A 316 -13.60 4.46 30.92
C TYR A 316 -13.77 5.97 30.78
N LYS A 317 -14.39 6.45 29.69
CA LYS A 317 -14.61 7.88 29.39
C LYS A 317 -13.33 8.72 29.55
N ILE A 318 -12.19 8.17 29.14
CA ILE A 318 -10.90 8.82 29.30
C ILE A 318 -10.76 9.91 28.24
N ALA A 319 -10.84 11.16 28.66
CA ALA A 319 -10.44 12.32 27.87
C ALA A 319 -9.16 12.92 28.47
N MET A 320 -8.01 12.71 27.83
CA MET A 320 -6.76 13.39 28.19
C MET A 320 -6.46 14.49 27.17
N MET A 321 -6.84 15.72 27.50
CA MET A 321 -6.43 16.91 26.77
C MET A 321 -5.27 17.55 27.53
N ILE A 322 -4.06 17.46 26.99
CA ILE A 322 -2.88 18.11 27.56
C ILE A 322 -2.22 18.91 26.45
N GLY A 323 -2.24 20.24 26.56
CA GLY A 323 -1.49 21.11 25.66
C GLY A 323 0.00 20.99 25.97
N ILE A 324 0.83 20.75 24.95
CA ILE A 324 2.28 20.74 25.08
C ILE A 324 2.79 22.08 24.54
N PHE A 325 3.45 22.89 25.38
CA PHE A 325 4.00 24.20 24.99
C PHE A 325 3.00 25.17 24.33
N GLY A 326 1.75 25.21 24.83
CA GLY A 326 0.69 26.06 24.25
C GLY A 326 0.13 25.56 22.91
N ILE A 327 0.61 24.42 22.40
CA ILE A 327 0.04 23.73 21.24
C ILE A 327 -1.02 22.75 21.76
N PRO A 328 -2.28 22.87 21.32
CA PRO A 328 -3.37 22.02 21.77
C PRO A 328 -3.27 20.66 21.06
N LEU A 329 -2.41 19.77 21.57
CA LEU A 329 -2.21 18.42 21.05
C LEU A 329 -3.07 17.42 21.82
N ASN A 330 -3.66 16.45 21.12
CA ASN A 330 -4.35 15.35 21.78
C ASN A 330 -3.39 14.19 22.06
N ILE A 331 -2.87 14.12 23.30
CA ILE A 331 -1.91 13.09 23.73
C ILE A 331 -2.49 11.68 23.64
N ILE A 332 -3.82 11.52 23.67
CA ILE A 332 -4.46 10.20 23.58
C ILE A 332 -4.05 9.48 22.30
N PHE A 333 -3.94 10.17 21.16
CA PHE A 333 -3.55 9.55 19.89
C PHE A 333 -2.09 9.07 19.90
N LEU A 334 -1.21 9.78 20.61
CA LEU A 334 0.17 9.34 20.80
C LEU A 334 0.22 8.09 21.70
N VAL A 335 -0.53 8.09 22.80
CA VAL A 335 -0.60 6.94 23.72
C VAL A 335 -1.23 5.73 23.02
N GLU A 336 -2.31 5.92 22.27
CA GLU A 336 -2.92 4.92 21.39
C GLU A 336 -1.88 4.37 20.42
N SER A 337 -1.13 5.24 19.74
CA SER A 337 -0.10 4.82 18.79
C SER A 337 0.95 3.92 19.43
N ILE A 338 1.47 4.32 20.60
CA ILE A 338 2.47 3.54 21.35
C ILE A 338 1.88 2.20 21.77
N PHE A 339 0.67 2.19 22.33
CA PHE A 339 -0.04 0.98 22.75
C PHE A 339 -0.23 0.02 21.57
N VAL A 340 -0.80 0.51 20.46
CA VAL A 340 -1.10 -0.30 19.29
C VAL A 340 0.18 -0.88 18.70
N ILE A 341 1.24 -0.07 18.54
CA ILE A 341 2.53 -0.56 18.02
C ILE A 341 3.13 -1.63 18.93
N PHE A 342 3.11 -1.43 20.25
CA PHE A 342 3.64 -2.38 21.22
C PHE A 342 2.90 -3.72 21.14
N PHE A 343 1.57 -3.71 21.27
CA PHE A 343 0.78 -4.94 21.27
C PHE A 343 0.77 -5.63 19.90
N THR A 344 0.76 -4.87 18.80
CA THR A 344 0.92 -5.43 17.45
C THR A 344 2.25 -6.16 17.32
N THR A 345 3.35 -5.55 17.77
CA THR A 345 4.68 -6.16 17.73
C THR A 345 4.78 -7.40 18.61
N LEU A 346 4.17 -7.35 19.80
CA LEU A 346 4.07 -8.49 20.71
C LEU A 346 3.29 -9.65 20.06
N SER A 347 2.12 -9.39 19.46
CA SER A 347 1.33 -10.39 18.75
C SER A 347 2.12 -11.03 17.60
N ILE A 348 2.85 -10.24 16.83
CA ILE A 348 3.72 -10.76 15.76
C ILE A 348 4.81 -11.66 16.35
N TYR A 349 5.44 -11.24 17.44
CA TYR A 349 6.47 -12.03 18.13
C TYR A 349 5.91 -13.39 18.58
N LEU A 350 4.73 -13.40 19.18
CA LEU A 350 4.05 -14.63 19.60
C LEU A 350 3.68 -15.51 18.40
N LEU A 351 3.04 -14.96 17.38
CA LEU A 351 2.61 -15.70 16.19
C LEU A 351 3.79 -16.27 15.39
N LYS A 352 4.93 -15.58 15.36
CA LYS A 352 6.16 -16.06 14.72
C LYS A 352 6.64 -17.40 15.30
N SER A 353 6.38 -17.65 16.58
CA SER A 353 6.77 -18.87 17.28
C SER A 353 5.79 -20.03 17.09
N THR A 354 4.74 -19.85 16.29
CA THR A 354 3.69 -20.84 16.03
C THR A 354 3.64 -21.24 14.55
N PRO A 355 2.83 -22.24 14.15
CA PRO A 355 2.59 -22.55 12.74
C PRO A 355 2.05 -21.36 11.92
N PHE A 356 1.50 -20.34 12.58
CA PHE A 356 0.95 -19.14 11.95
C PHE A 356 2.01 -18.12 11.49
N LYS A 357 3.31 -18.39 11.65
CA LYS A 357 4.37 -17.43 11.25
C LYS A 357 4.19 -16.90 9.81
N GLN A 358 3.72 -17.74 8.89
CA GLN A 358 3.56 -17.38 7.48
C GLN A 358 2.48 -16.31 7.23
N LEU A 359 1.58 -16.10 8.19
CA LEU A 359 0.52 -15.09 8.12
C LEU A 359 1.01 -13.69 8.52
N VAL A 360 2.17 -13.62 9.17
CA VAL A 360 2.76 -12.37 9.71
C VAL A 360 4.13 -12.04 9.11
N THR A 361 4.66 -12.88 8.22
CA THR A 361 5.99 -12.72 7.55
C THR A 361 5.92 -12.71 6.04
#